data_AF-A0A0D7BIN3-F1
#
_entry.id   AF-A0A0D7BIN3-F1
#
_cell.length_a   1.000
_cell.length_b   1.000
_cell.length_c   1.000
_cell.angle_alpha   90.00
_cell.angle_beta   90.00
_cell.angle_gamma   90.00
#
_symmetry.space_group_name_H-M   'P 1'
#
loop_
_entity.id
_entity.type
_entity.pdbx_description
1 polymer ?
#
loop_
_entity_poly.entity_id
_entity_poly.type
_entity_poly.pdbx_seq_one_letter_code
_entity_poly.pdbx_strand_id
1 'polypeptide(L)'
;MFRCTSVVVKRTWTRRVSTSAQPHGYWPKKGDKVIIGMSGGVDSSVVARLLANEDYDLSAVFMRNWDTRDELATDSNGTGCEWEKDWKDVQAVCKLLDIPCQMIDLTKQYWNRVFEPALRVWESGQTPNPDVWCNREIKFGELLEHLPDQKSWFATGHYARKGWSMGDPPRPLLLRSADPLKDQSYYMSTMPEAGLARSIFPIGHLTKRRVIELAHEYNLPTADRPESMGLCFVGERGKFHDFLNAYIQPKDGPVVDMETGRRVGTHTGLWTLTEGQKPRLRGMPEKMYVTHKDPKTNTVYIARGGHPALLRDTFRPTDWEWLWKDTPPEGFVHGTEIRGTAKIRHRMPEVPCTLRSIDGGGLEVILDEAQTGVAPGQAVSMWDSMGAVLGSGTIPPPTHVVAPALDVRVVKPPYRSRRDYQRKSGPKPVLPVSGEHAEGYDARRSKPKQTPFFPQNLPPSAGQKSLPHTEVSSSKPRAGQSRASAADTGLDWKPVGMSMPSEHVKPPPRRRLSGINKLERSYERQQ
;
A
#
# COMPACT_ATOMS: atom_id res chain seq x y z
N MET A 1 -25.48 -41.45 15.90
CA MET A 1 -25.74 -40.21 16.66
C MET A 1 -24.43 -39.76 17.31
N PHE A 2 -23.63 -38.95 16.62
CA PHE A 2 -22.53 -38.22 17.24
C PHE A 2 -22.94 -36.75 17.25
N ARG A 3 -23.38 -36.24 18.42
CA ARG A 3 -23.63 -34.82 18.62
C ARG A 3 -22.26 -34.12 18.68
N CYS A 4 -21.86 -33.53 17.56
CA CYS A 4 -20.82 -32.52 17.54
C CYS A 4 -21.43 -31.25 18.16
N THR A 5 -21.25 -31.06 19.47
CA THR A 5 -21.57 -29.80 20.13
C THR A 5 -20.54 -28.78 19.71
N SER A 6 -20.84 -28.03 18.64
CA SER A 6 -20.19 -26.78 18.31
C SER A 6 -20.36 -25.84 19.51
N VAL A 7 -19.34 -25.73 20.35
CA VAL A 7 -19.24 -24.68 21.35
C VAL A 7 -18.98 -23.40 20.57
N VAL A 8 -20.05 -22.75 20.11
CA VAL A 8 -19.97 -21.36 19.69
C VAL A 8 -19.56 -20.61 20.95
N VAL A 9 -18.29 -20.24 21.03
CA VAL A 9 -17.82 -19.28 22.02
C VAL A 9 -18.46 -17.94 21.64
N LYS A 10 -19.74 -17.74 22.00
CA LYS A 10 -20.40 -16.44 22.08
C LYS A 10 -19.86 -15.66 23.29
N ARG A 11 -18.54 -15.68 23.49
CA ARG A 11 -17.87 -14.65 24.27
C ARG A 11 -17.44 -13.62 23.24
N THR A 12 -18.36 -12.71 23.00
CA THR A 12 -18.08 -11.47 22.33
C THR A 12 -16.78 -10.90 22.90
N TRP A 13 -15.84 -10.54 22.02
CA TRP A 13 -14.68 -9.70 22.30
C TRP A 13 -15.09 -8.30 22.83
N THR A 14 -16.37 -8.11 23.20
CA THR A 14 -16.93 -6.87 23.74
C THR A 14 -16.67 -6.78 25.22
N ARG A 15 -15.41 -6.57 25.56
CA ARG A 15 -15.05 -5.66 26.64
C ARG A 15 -13.63 -5.26 26.36
N ARG A 16 -13.39 -3.95 26.26
CA ARG A 16 -12.11 -3.22 26.40
C ARG A 16 -11.66 -2.45 25.15
N VAL A 17 -12.49 -1.52 24.68
CA VAL A 17 -11.97 -0.25 24.15
C VAL A 17 -12.44 0.84 25.10
N SER A 18 -11.51 1.43 25.86
CA SER A 18 -11.77 2.73 26.48
C SER A 18 -11.65 3.77 25.37
N THR A 19 -12.76 4.36 24.95
CA THR A 19 -12.74 5.62 24.19
C THR A 19 -12.76 6.85 25.10
N SER A 20 -12.95 6.66 26.42
CA SER A 20 -13.33 7.74 27.34
C SER A 20 -12.35 8.01 28.50
N ALA A 21 -11.20 7.35 28.55
CA ALA A 21 -10.06 7.79 29.37
C ALA A 21 -8.79 7.23 28.75
N GLN A 22 -8.00 8.07 28.08
CA GLN A 22 -6.63 7.74 27.69
C GLN A 22 -5.86 7.57 29.01
N PRO A 23 -5.39 6.38 29.39
CA PRO A 23 -4.66 6.25 30.63
C PRO A 23 -3.33 7.03 30.51
N HIS A 24 -2.72 7.42 31.62
CA HIS A 24 -1.47 8.17 31.59
C HIS A 24 -0.35 7.34 30.93
N GLY A 25 0.30 7.88 29.88
CA GLY A 25 1.47 7.26 29.22
C GLY A 25 1.23 6.66 27.83
N TYR A 26 0.05 6.84 27.25
CA TYR A 26 -0.37 6.18 25.99
C TYR A 26 -0.43 7.11 24.76
N TRP A 27 -0.02 8.36 24.96
CA TRP A 27 0.22 9.42 23.98
C TRP A 27 1.48 10.20 24.42
N PRO A 28 2.24 10.84 23.52
CA PRO A 28 3.40 11.64 23.92
C PRO A 28 3.04 12.70 24.96
N LYS A 29 3.90 12.84 25.96
CA LYS A 29 3.82 13.85 27.00
C LYS A 29 4.58 15.11 26.58
N LYS A 30 4.32 16.19 27.31
CA LYS A 30 5.06 17.44 27.19
C LYS A 30 6.58 17.20 27.23
N GLY A 31 7.30 17.69 26.23
CA GLY A 31 8.75 17.54 26.09
C GLY A 31 9.22 16.18 25.54
N ASP A 32 8.32 15.24 25.24
CA ASP A 32 8.70 14.00 24.56
C ASP A 32 9.20 14.30 23.15
N LYS A 33 10.17 13.49 22.69
CA LYS A 33 10.64 13.53 21.31
C LYS A 33 9.63 12.85 20.37
N VAL A 34 9.14 13.60 19.40
CA VAL A 34 8.20 13.10 18.38
C VAL A 34 8.78 13.34 16.98
N ILE A 35 9.00 12.24 16.27
CA ILE A 35 9.57 12.25 14.92
C ILE A 35 8.44 12.07 13.92
N ILE A 36 8.30 13.01 13.01
CA ILE A 36 7.22 13.04 12.02
C ILE A 36 7.72 12.43 10.72
N GLY A 37 7.13 11.32 10.31
CA GLY A 37 7.32 10.76 8.97
C GLY A 37 6.62 11.61 7.93
N MET A 38 7.40 12.34 7.13
CA MET A 38 6.89 13.22 6.08
C MET A 38 7.14 12.64 4.70
N SER A 39 6.11 12.61 3.85
CA SER A 39 6.19 12.16 2.45
C SER A 39 6.13 13.31 1.44
N GLY A 40 6.19 14.56 1.94
CA GLY A 40 5.88 15.78 1.19
C GLY A 40 4.38 15.96 0.92
N GLY A 41 3.51 15.06 1.41
CA GLY A 41 2.07 15.09 1.13
C GLY A 41 1.31 16.04 2.04
N VAL A 42 0.08 16.39 1.64
CA VAL A 42 -0.87 17.17 2.47
C VAL A 42 -1.02 16.54 3.86
N ASP A 43 -1.24 15.22 3.91
CA ASP A 43 -1.58 14.50 5.14
C ASP A 43 -0.48 14.59 6.20
N SER A 44 0.78 14.33 5.83
CA SER A 44 1.92 14.47 6.74
C SER A 44 2.21 15.92 7.11
N SER A 45 1.89 16.88 6.24
CA SER A 45 2.08 18.31 6.51
C SER A 45 1.10 18.81 7.56
N VAL A 46 -0.17 18.38 7.47
CA VAL A 46 -1.19 18.67 8.50
C VAL A 46 -0.83 18.02 9.82
N VAL A 47 -0.34 16.77 9.82
CA VAL A 47 0.20 16.13 11.04
C VAL A 47 1.30 16.99 11.67
N ALA A 48 2.28 17.43 10.88
CA ALA A 48 3.37 18.26 11.39
C ALA A 48 2.85 19.55 12.02
N ARG A 49 1.90 20.23 11.36
CA ARG A 49 1.30 21.47 11.86
C ARG A 49 0.48 21.28 13.13
N LEU A 50 -0.29 20.19 13.22
CA LEU A 50 -1.08 19.85 14.40
C LEU A 50 -0.16 19.63 15.60
N LEU A 51 0.91 18.86 15.42
CA LEU A 51 1.88 18.58 16.47
C LEU A 51 2.72 19.80 16.86
N ALA A 52 2.98 20.73 15.93
CA ALA A 52 3.69 21.97 16.22
C ALA A 52 2.92 22.95 17.13
N ASN A 53 1.62 22.72 17.36
CA ASN A 53 0.87 23.47 18.39
C ASN A 53 1.04 22.90 19.80
N GLU A 54 1.61 21.70 19.91
CA GLU A 54 1.83 21.01 21.17
C GLU A 54 3.27 21.22 21.65
N ASP A 55 3.51 21.04 22.95
CA ASP A 55 4.83 21.20 23.54
C ASP A 55 5.62 19.87 23.47
N TYR A 56 6.16 19.58 22.29
CA TYR A 56 6.96 18.40 21.98
C TYR A 56 8.33 18.78 21.39
N ASP A 57 9.34 17.92 21.58
CA ASP A 57 10.62 18.02 20.85
C ASP A 57 10.43 17.40 19.45
N LEU A 58 10.08 18.24 18.48
CA LEU A 58 9.74 17.81 17.13
C LEU A 58 10.95 17.71 16.21
N SER A 59 10.99 16.64 15.42
CA SER A 59 11.82 16.55 14.22
C SER A 59 11.07 15.84 13.11
N ALA A 60 11.51 15.99 11.88
CA ALA A 60 10.90 15.35 10.71
C ALA A 60 11.90 14.46 9.98
N VAL A 61 11.39 13.35 9.45
CA VAL A 61 12.15 12.45 8.60
C VAL A 61 11.41 12.24 7.29
N PHE A 62 12.13 12.45 6.18
CA PHE A 62 11.72 12.01 4.85
C PHE A 62 12.49 10.75 4.48
N MET A 63 11.79 9.73 3.98
CA MET A 63 12.40 8.49 3.53
C MET A 63 12.56 8.49 2.02
N ARG A 64 13.78 8.28 1.53
CA ARG A 64 14.03 7.90 0.14
C ARG A 64 14.10 6.38 0.05
N ASN A 65 13.10 5.76 -0.57
CA ASN A 65 13.00 4.30 -0.69
C ASN A 65 13.15 3.80 -2.13
N TRP A 66 13.22 4.71 -3.09
CA TRP A 66 13.33 4.38 -4.50
C TRP A 66 14.16 5.45 -5.19
N ASP A 67 15.11 5.01 -6.02
CA ASP A 67 15.88 5.90 -6.89
C ASP A 67 15.40 5.69 -8.31
N THR A 68 14.87 6.74 -8.92
CA THR A 68 14.43 6.71 -10.32
C THR A 68 15.59 6.48 -11.29
N ARG A 69 16.84 6.65 -10.85
CA ARG A 69 18.04 6.31 -11.64
C ARG A 69 18.30 4.80 -11.72
N ASP A 70 17.72 4.02 -10.82
CA ASP A 70 17.82 2.55 -10.82
C ASP A 70 16.83 1.90 -11.80
N GLU A 71 15.90 2.68 -12.36
CA GLU A 71 15.09 2.28 -13.50
C GLU A 71 15.95 2.36 -14.76
N LEU A 72 16.32 1.20 -15.31
CA LEU A 72 17.19 1.02 -16.49
C LEU A 72 17.23 2.24 -17.42
N ALA A 73 18.33 3.00 -17.38
CA ALA A 73 18.95 3.88 -18.38
C ALA A 73 18.22 4.15 -19.73
N THR A 74 16.91 4.42 -19.73
CA THR A 74 16.10 4.66 -20.94
C THR A 74 15.35 5.97 -20.93
N ASP A 75 15.45 6.74 -19.85
CA ASP A 75 14.86 8.07 -19.76
C ASP A 75 15.96 9.12 -19.93
N SER A 76 16.49 9.22 -21.15
CA SER A 76 17.23 10.40 -21.62
C SER A 76 16.35 11.68 -21.70
N ASN A 77 15.11 11.61 -21.19
CA ASN A 77 14.10 12.66 -21.22
C ASN A 77 13.79 13.28 -19.84
N GLY A 78 14.70 13.19 -18.87
CA GLY A 78 14.71 14.13 -17.74
C GLY A 78 13.40 14.18 -16.95
N THR A 79 12.72 13.03 -16.80
CA THR A 79 11.68 12.82 -15.79
C THR A 79 12.32 13.00 -14.43
N GLY A 80 12.40 14.26 -13.99
CA GLY A 80 13.13 14.66 -12.78
C GLY A 80 12.71 13.83 -11.58
N CYS A 81 13.68 13.48 -10.74
CA CYS A 81 13.52 12.69 -9.53
C CYS A 81 12.28 13.12 -8.72
N GLU A 82 11.19 12.35 -8.76
CA GLU A 82 9.95 12.69 -8.05
C GLU A 82 10.20 12.90 -6.55
N TRP A 83 11.07 12.07 -5.97
CA TRP A 83 11.47 12.18 -4.58
C TRP A 83 12.17 13.52 -4.23
N GLU A 84 12.83 14.19 -5.18
CA GLU A 84 13.46 15.50 -4.93
C GLU A 84 12.42 16.60 -4.78
N LYS A 85 11.30 16.51 -5.51
CA LYS A 85 10.18 17.45 -5.37
C LYS A 85 9.51 17.25 -4.01
N ASP A 86 9.24 16.00 -3.66
CA ASP A 86 8.66 15.63 -2.38
C ASP A 86 9.55 16.07 -1.22
N TRP A 87 10.88 15.93 -1.36
CA TRP A 87 11.84 16.41 -0.36
C TRP A 87 11.82 17.93 -0.22
N LYS A 88 11.75 18.68 -1.34
CA LYS A 88 11.61 20.15 -1.30
C LYS A 88 10.32 20.57 -0.60
N ASP A 89 9.21 19.87 -0.83
CA ASP A 89 7.95 20.12 -0.16
C ASP A 89 8.05 19.88 1.36
N VAL A 90 8.73 18.80 1.78
CA VAL A 90 9.03 18.56 3.20
C VAL A 90 9.84 19.71 3.78
N GLN A 91 10.93 20.12 3.12
CA GLN A 91 11.78 21.22 3.59
C GLN A 91 11.01 22.54 3.69
N ALA A 92 10.11 22.82 2.75
CA ALA A 92 9.29 24.03 2.76
C ALA A 92 8.32 24.05 3.96
N VAL A 93 7.64 22.92 4.23
CA VAL A 93 6.75 22.79 5.39
C VAL A 93 7.55 22.87 6.70
N CYS A 94 8.65 22.14 6.80
CA CYS A 94 9.51 22.15 7.99
C CYS A 94 10.08 23.53 8.28
N LYS A 95 10.50 24.28 7.26
CA LYS A 95 10.94 25.67 7.39
C LYS A 95 9.83 26.60 7.88
N LEU A 96 8.61 26.44 7.38
CA LEU A 96 7.46 27.23 7.82
C LEU A 96 7.13 26.98 9.30
N LEU A 97 7.32 25.75 9.78
CA LEU A 97 6.97 25.31 11.14
C LEU A 97 8.15 25.35 12.12
N ASP A 98 9.34 25.76 11.68
CA ASP A 98 10.59 25.71 12.45
C ASP A 98 10.90 24.31 13.03
N ILE A 99 10.71 23.27 12.21
CA ILE A 99 10.99 21.87 12.58
C ILE A 99 12.26 21.39 11.86
N PRO A 100 13.27 20.84 12.56
CA PRO A 100 14.43 20.25 11.91
C PRO A 100 14.02 19.01 11.11
N CYS A 101 14.47 18.91 9.86
CA CYS A 101 14.17 17.78 8.98
C CYS A 101 15.43 17.12 8.42
N GLN A 102 15.41 15.80 8.30
CA GLN A 102 16.47 15.02 7.65
C GLN A 102 15.90 14.02 6.65
N MET A 103 16.73 13.61 5.70
CA MET A 103 16.42 12.53 4.76
C MET A 103 17.16 11.27 5.18
N ILE A 104 16.46 10.14 5.19
CA ILE A 104 17.04 8.81 5.39
C ILE A 104 16.86 8.00 4.10
N ASP A 105 17.95 7.44 3.60
CA ASP A 105 17.94 6.58 2.43
C ASP A 105 17.78 5.11 2.83
N LEU A 106 16.64 4.53 2.49
CA LEU A 106 16.30 3.12 2.71
C LEU A 106 16.08 2.38 1.39
N THR A 107 16.61 2.89 0.28
CA THR A 107 16.45 2.31 -1.07
C THR A 107 16.90 0.85 -1.11
N LYS A 108 18.03 0.53 -0.47
CA LYS A 108 18.55 -0.85 -0.39
C LYS A 108 17.60 -1.77 0.37
N GLN A 109 17.07 -1.31 1.50
CA GLN A 109 16.16 -2.09 2.34
C GLN A 109 14.82 -2.29 1.66
N TYR A 110 14.27 -1.26 1.02
CA TYR A 110 13.04 -1.37 0.23
C TYR A 110 13.22 -2.37 -0.91
N TRP A 111 14.33 -2.29 -1.66
CA TRP A 111 14.63 -3.23 -2.73
C TRP A 111 14.65 -4.68 -2.22
N ASN A 112 15.45 -4.96 -1.18
CA ASN A 112 15.68 -6.32 -0.70
C ASN A 112 14.48 -6.90 0.08
N ARG A 113 13.75 -6.09 0.84
CA ARG A 113 12.69 -6.57 1.75
C ARG A 113 11.28 -6.43 1.18
N VAL A 114 11.08 -5.58 0.18
CA VAL A 114 9.74 -5.32 -0.40
C VAL A 114 9.72 -5.63 -1.88
N PHE A 115 10.57 -4.99 -2.68
CA PHE A 115 10.46 -5.02 -4.12
C PHE A 115 10.88 -6.36 -4.73
N GLU A 116 12.08 -6.86 -4.42
CA GLU A 116 12.57 -8.14 -4.92
C GLU A 116 11.65 -9.31 -4.50
N PRO A 117 11.18 -9.41 -3.24
CA PRO A 117 10.15 -10.38 -2.87
C PRO A 117 8.87 -10.25 -3.71
N ALA A 118 8.42 -9.02 -4.00
CA ALA A 118 7.24 -8.79 -4.83
C ALA A 118 7.45 -9.28 -6.27
N LEU A 119 8.64 -9.05 -6.84
CA LEU A 119 9.03 -9.60 -8.15
C LEU A 119 8.88 -11.11 -8.19
N ARG A 120 9.38 -11.83 -7.17
CA ARG A 120 9.24 -13.30 -7.10
C ARG A 120 7.77 -13.74 -7.05
N VAL A 121 6.92 -13.02 -6.30
CA VAL A 121 5.48 -13.33 -6.23
C VAL A 121 4.79 -13.07 -7.57
N TRP A 122 5.08 -11.95 -8.24
CA TRP A 122 4.59 -11.68 -9.60
C TRP A 122 5.06 -12.74 -10.60
N GLU A 123 6.35 -13.10 -10.59
CA GLU A 123 6.92 -14.15 -11.44
C GLU A 123 6.23 -15.51 -11.25
N SER A 124 5.85 -15.84 -10.02
CA SER A 124 5.08 -17.06 -9.72
C SER A 124 3.63 -17.01 -10.21
N GLY A 125 3.20 -15.90 -10.83
CA GLY A 125 1.85 -15.70 -11.31
C GLY A 125 0.87 -15.29 -10.22
N GLN A 126 1.33 -14.80 -9.07
CA GLN A 126 0.48 -14.29 -7.99
C GLN A 126 0.45 -12.75 -8.00
N THR A 127 -0.39 -12.13 -7.16
CA THR A 127 -0.51 -10.67 -7.07
C THR A 127 -0.15 -10.20 -5.65
N PRO A 128 1.09 -9.77 -5.39
CA PRO A 128 1.53 -9.30 -4.07
C PRO A 128 0.84 -7.98 -3.68
N ASN A 129 0.89 -7.66 -2.39
CA ASN A 129 0.57 -6.33 -1.87
C ASN A 129 1.83 -5.69 -1.23
N PRO A 130 2.72 -5.10 -2.04
CA PRO A 130 3.97 -4.52 -1.55
C PRO A 130 3.78 -3.33 -0.60
N ASP A 131 2.63 -2.64 -0.62
CA ASP A 131 2.38 -1.53 0.30
C ASP A 131 2.20 -2.02 1.75
N VAL A 132 1.57 -3.19 1.94
CA VAL A 132 1.47 -3.84 3.27
C VAL A 132 2.87 -4.17 3.80
N TRP A 133 3.72 -4.73 2.94
CA TRP A 133 5.09 -5.07 3.30
C TRP A 133 5.94 -3.82 3.53
N CYS A 134 5.76 -2.76 2.75
CA CYS A 134 6.48 -1.50 2.97
C CYS A 134 6.16 -0.88 4.34
N ASN A 135 4.91 -0.96 4.79
CA ASN A 135 4.57 -0.54 6.14
C ASN A 135 5.27 -1.42 7.19
N ARG A 136 5.20 -2.74 7.06
CA ARG A 136 5.81 -3.68 8.00
C ARG A 136 7.34 -3.57 8.07
N GLU A 137 8.01 -3.63 6.92
CA GLU A 137 9.46 -3.78 6.80
C GLU A 137 10.21 -2.44 6.86
N ILE A 138 9.63 -1.39 6.29
CA ILE A 138 10.32 -0.11 6.07
C ILE A 138 9.83 0.95 7.05
N LYS A 139 8.55 1.35 6.97
CA LYS A 139 8.04 2.49 7.75
C LYS A 139 8.00 2.21 9.26
N PHE A 140 7.58 1.01 9.65
CA PHE A 140 7.45 0.60 11.04
C PHE A 140 8.44 -0.49 11.45
N GLY A 141 9.38 -0.82 10.56
CA GLY A 141 10.53 -1.68 10.82
C GLY A 141 11.80 -0.85 10.78
N GLU A 142 12.50 -0.88 9.64
CA GLU A 142 13.82 -0.27 9.44
C GLU A 142 13.89 1.20 9.85
N LEU A 143 12.88 2.02 9.51
CA LEU A 143 12.87 3.44 9.90
C LEU A 143 12.88 3.63 11.42
N LEU A 144 12.14 2.80 12.16
CA LEU A 144 12.05 2.93 13.63
C LEU A 144 13.38 2.60 14.31
N GLU A 145 14.23 1.79 13.67
CA GLU A 145 15.59 1.49 14.12
C GLU A 145 16.56 2.66 13.90
N HIS A 146 16.26 3.54 12.93
CA HIS A 146 17.05 4.74 12.66
C HIS A 146 16.66 5.94 13.54
N LEU A 147 15.61 5.82 14.35
CA LEU A 147 15.23 6.89 15.26
C LEU A 147 16.28 7.02 16.38
N PRO A 148 16.52 8.24 16.91
CA PRO A 148 17.63 8.52 17.84
C PRO A 148 17.63 7.64 19.10
N ASP A 149 16.45 7.25 19.57
CA ASP A 149 16.29 6.37 20.72
C ASP A 149 14.96 5.59 20.65
N GLN A 150 14.85 4.57 21.51
CA GLN A 150 13.67 3.70 21.63
C GLN A 150 12.48 4.36 22.36
N LYS A 151 12.66 5.54 22.96
CA LYS A 151 11.61 6.30 23.66
C LYS A 151 10.92 7.30 22.73
N SER A 152 11.54 7.61 21.59
CA SER A 152 11.01 8.53 20.61
C SER A 152 9.74 7.99 19.98
N TRP A 153 8.73 8.86 19.87
CA TRP A 153 7.47 8.59 19.21
C TRP A 153 7.58 8.82 17.70
N PHE A 154 6.81 8.07 16.92
CA PHE A 154 6.73 8.22 15.48
C PHE A 154 5.33 8.64 15.04
N ALA A 155 5.21 9.82 14.47
CA ALA A 155 3.95 10.34 13.94
C ALA A 155 3.86 10.18 12.43
N THR A 156 2.71 9.75 11.92
CA THR A 156 2.50 9.62 10.47
C THR A 156 1.15 10.15 10.04
N GLY A 157 1.05 10.55 8.77
CA GLY A 157 -0.19 10.93 8.10
C GLY A 157 -1.07 9.75 7.68
N HIS A 158 -1.03 8.62 8.39
CA HIS A 158 -1.91 7.50 8.07
C HIS A 158 -3.33 7.72 8.63
N TYR A 159 -4.32 7.39 7.81
CA TYR A 159 -5.73 7.33 8.20
C TYR A 159 -5.99 6.00 8.91
N ALA A 160 -5.59 5.94 10.18
CA ALA A 160 -5.89 4.86 11.11
C ALA A 160 -5.98 5.43 12.52
N ARG A 161 -6.63 4.72 13.44
CA ARG A 161 -6.66 5.10 14.85
C ARG A 161 -5.89 4.10 15.69
N LYS A 162 -5.46 4.54 16.86
CA LYS A 162 -4.81 3.69 17.84
C LYS A 162 -5.66 3.65 19.11
N GLY A 163 -5.83 2.45 19.64
CA GLY A 163 -6.42 2.21 20.94
C GLY A 163 -5.47 1.41 21.82
N TRP A 164 -5.96 1.06 23.00
CA TRP A 164 -5.24 0.20 23.94
C TRP A 164 -6.21 -0.82 24.50
N SER A 165 -5.73 -2.06 24.65
CA SER A 165 -6.45 -3.07 25.41
C SER A 165 -6.52 -2.64 26.87
N MET A 166 -7.48 -3.16 27.63
CA MET A 166 -7.47 -2.92 29.08
C MET A 166 -6.80 -4.06 29.86
N GLY A 167 -5.91 -4.81 29.21
CA GLY A 167 -5.00 -5.74 29.91
C GLY A 167 -4.03 -4.98 30.81
N ASP A 168 -3.30 -5.71 31.66
CA ASP A 168 -2.21 -5.16 32.46
C ASP A 168 -0.94 -6.01 32.23
N PRO A 169 0.07 -5.47 31.52
CA PRO A 169 0.10 -4.15 30.90
C PRO A 169 -0.84 -4.06 29.69
N PRO A 170 -1.38 -2.86 29.37
CA PRO A 170 -2.22 -2.68 28.20
C PRO A 170 -1.36 -2.72 26.94
N ARG A 171 -1.93 -3.35 25.90
CA ARG A 171 -1.27 -3.57 24.61
C ARG A 171 -1.95 -2.73 23.53
N PRO A 172 -1.20 -2.23 22.54
CA PRO A 172 -1.77 -1.31 21.57
C PRO A 172 -2.69 -2.03 20.58
N LEU A 173 -3.75 -1.34 20.16
CA LEU A 173 -4.74 -1.79 19.17
C LEU A 173 -4.68 -0.89 17.94
N LEU A 174 -4.67 -1.49 16.75
CA LEU A 174 -4.84 -0.76 15.49
C LEU A 174 -6.34 -0.75 15.15
N LEU A 175 -6.90 0.45 15.01
CA LEU A 175 -8.32 0.67 14.78
C LEU A 175 -8.53 1.32 13.42
N ARG A 176 -9.71 1.11 12.84
CA ARG A 176 -10.16 1.82 11.63
C ARG A 176 -10.11 3.34 11.80
N SER A 177 -9.82 4.05 10.71
CA SER A 177 -10.03 5.48 10.60
C SER A 177 -11.48 5.88 10.86
N ALA A 178 -11.69 7.14 11.26
CA ALA A 178 -13.01 7.76 11.22
C ALA A 178 -13.52 8.00 9.79
N ASP A 179 -12.62 8.00 8.78
CA ASP A 179 -12.96 8.09 7.36
C ASP A 179 -12.93 6.70 6.70
N PRO A 180 -14.08 6.07 6.44
CA PRO A 180 -14.12 4.72 5.85
C PRO A 180 -13.56 4.66 4.43
N LEU A 181 -13.60 5.77 3.68
CA LEU A 181 -13.12 5.82 2.30
C LEU A 181 -11.61 5.91 2.22
N LYS A 182 -10.98 6.38 3.30
CA LYS A 182 -9.53 6.55 3.41
C LYS A 182 -8.88 5.64 4.43
N ASP A 183 -9.64 4.76 5.09
CA ASP A 183 -9.10 3.84 6.08
C ASP A 183 -7.91 3.04 5.54
N GLN A 184 -6.75 3.27 6.16
CA GLN A 184 -5.47 2.66 5.84
C GLN A 184 -5.11 1.55 6.82
N SER A 185 -5.99 1.19 7.77
CA SER A 185 -5.75 0.10 8.72
C SER A 185 -5.46 -1.24 8.02
N TYR A 186 -5.99 -1.46 6.81
CA TYR A 186 -5.66 -2.60 5.95
C TYR A 186 -4.17 -2.66 5.56
N TYR A 187 -3.57 -1.53 5.19
CA TYR A 187 -2.15 -1.49 4.81
C TYR A 187 -1.21 -1.62 6.02
N MET A 188 -1.74 -1.37 7.20
CA MET A 188 -1.02 -1.41 8.48
C MET A 188 -1.33 -2.68 9.28
N SER A 189 -2.09 -3.62 8.72
CA SER A 189 -2.61 -4.77 9.48
C SER A 189 -1.53 -5.77 9.92
N THR A 190 -0.35 -5.70 9.32
CA THR A 190 0.83 -6.51 9.66
C THR A 190 1.89 -5.72 10.43
N MET A 191 1.53 -4.56 10.97
CA MET A 191 2.47 -3.70 11.68
C MET A 191 2.93 -4.36 12.98
N PRO A 192 4.24 -4.41 13.29
CA PRO A 192 4.72 -4.97 14.54
C PRO A 192 4.15 -4.22 15.75
N GLU A 193 3.80 -4.94 16.82
CA GLU A 193 3.27 -4.35 18.04
C GLU A 193 4.20 -3.28 18.63
N ALA A 194 5.51 -3.54 18.68
CA ALA A 194 6.49 -2.57 19.16
C ALA A 194 6.47 -1.27 18.35
N GLY A 195 6.30 -1.38 17.01
CA GLY A 195 6.11 -0.24 16.14
C GLY A 195 4.81 0.49 16.42
N LEU A 196 3.71 -0.24 16.67
CA LEU A 196 2.42 0.36 17.02
C LEU A 196 2.46 1.07 18.36
N ALA A 197 3.11 0.48 19.36
CA ALA A 197 3.25 1.05 20.69
C ALA A 197 3.90 2.43 20.66
N ARG A 198 4.87 2.63 19.75
CA ARG A 198 5.62 3.89 19.56
C ARG A 198 5.03 4.83 18.51
N SER A 199 4.01 4.40 17.77
CA SER A 199 3.42 5.21 16.70
C SER A 199 2.17 5.98 17.16
N ILE A 200 1.95 7.16 16.56
CA ILE A 200 0.73 7.95 16.68
C ILE A 200 0.18 8.37 15.31
N PHE A 201 -1.15 8.53 15.25
CA PHE A 201 -1.89 8.86 14.02
C PHE A 201 -2.78 10.08 14.24
N PRO A 202 -2.22 11.31 14.24
CA PRO A 202 -2.95 12.51 14.65
C PRO A 202 -4.19 12.81 13.81
N ILE A 203 -4.20 12.42 12.54
CA ILE A 203 -5.34 12.65 11.63
C ILE A 203 -6.33 11.49 11.55
N GLY A 204 -6.14 10.41 12.32
CA GLY A 204 -6.99 9.20 12.25
C GLY A 204 -8.47 9.42 12.56
N HIS A 205 -8.80 10.53 13.23
CA HIS A 205 -10.16 10.94 13.57
C HIS A 205 -10.78 11.92 12.57
N LEU A 206 -10.02 12.36 11.57
CA LEU A 206 -10.44 13.35 10.58
C LEU A 206 -10.81 12.68 9.26
N THR A 207 -11.72 13.33 8.51
CA THR A 207 -11.96 12.99 7.11
C THR A 207 -10.90 13.62 6.21
N LYS A 208 -10.64 13.03 5.04
CA LYS A 208 -9.70 13.62 4.08
C LYS A 208 -10.09 15.04 3.68
N ARG A 209 -11.39 15.28 3.53
CA ARG A 209 -11.92 16.62 3.28
C ARG A 209 -11.47 17.60 4.36
N ARG A 210 -11.62 17.23 5.64
CA ARG A 210 -11.21 18.09 6.75
C ARG A 210 -9.69 18.32 6.78
N VAL A 211 -8.90 17.30 6.44
CA VAL A 211 -7.44 17.43 6.33
C VAL A 211 -7.05 18.43 5.24
N ILE A 212 -7.71 18.41 4.08
CA ILE A 212 -7.48 19.41 3.01
C ILE A 212 -7.87 20.81 3.49
N GLU A 213 -9.04 20.98 4.12
CA GLU A 213 -9.49 22.27 4.68
C GLU A 213 -8.46 22.82 5.68
N LEU A 214 -7.97 22.00 6.61
CA LEU A 214 -6.91 22.37 7.55
C LEU A 214 -5.63 22.81 6.84
N ALA A 215 -5.24 22.13 5.77
CA ALA A 215 -4.03 22.50 5.03
C ALA A 215 -4.11 23.90 4.44
N HIS A 216 -5.28 24.29 3.92
CA HIS A 216 -5.54 25.65 3.45
C HIS A 216 -5.62 26.66 4.61
N GLU A 217 -6.32 26.33 5.71
CA GLU A 217 -6.41 27.19 6.90
C GLU A 217 -5.03 27.51 7.48
N TYR A 218 -4.11 26.55 7.44
CA TYR A 218 -2.74 26.70 7.91
C TYR A 218 -1.77 27.27 6.87
N ASN A 219 -2.25 27.59 5.66
CA ASN A 219 -1.43 28.06 4.54
C ASN A 219 -0.22 27.15 4.27
N LEU A 220 -0.42 25.83 4.33
CA LEU A 220 0.65 24.87 4.07
C LEU A 220 1.04 24.88 2.59
N PRO A 221 2.35 24.88 2.25
CA PRO A 221 2.82 24.82 0.86
C PRO A 221 2.26 23.65 0.05
N THR A 222 1.90 22.56 0.74
CA THR A 222 1.41 21.32 0.16
C THR A 222 -0.11 21.27 0.02
N ALA A 223 -0.87 22.31 0.40
CA ALA A 223 -2.34 22.27 0.47
C ALA A 223 -3.02 21.84 -0.85
N ASP A 224 -2.49 22.31 -1.98
CA ASP A 224 -2.98 21.98 -3.33
C ASP A 224 -2.31 20.74 -3.94
N ARG A 225 -1.42 20.05 -3.21
CA ARG A 225 -0.70 18.90 -3.73
C ARG A 225 -1.68 17.75 -4.01
N PRO A 226 -1.70 17.17 -5.23
CA PRO A 226 -2.52 16.01 -5.50
C PRO A 226 -2.07 14.81 -4.66
N GLU A 227 -3.01 13.90 -4.38
CA GLU A 227 -2.67 12.67 -3.69
C GLU A 227 -1.74 11.79 -4.54
N SER A 228 -0.74 11.21 -3.89
CA SER A 228 0.11 10.20 -4.53
C SER A 228 -0.70 8.94 -4.80
N MET A 229 -0.70 8.50 -6.06
CA MET A 229 -1.31 7.26 -6.51
C MET A 229 -0.22 6.27 -6.95
N GLY A 230 -0.53 4.97 -6.94
CA GLY A 230 0.39 3.92 -7.37
C GLY A 230 1.13 3.23 -6.22
N LEU A 231 2.17 2.48 -6.57
CA LEU A 231 2.99 1.74 -5.62
C LEU A 231 3.76 2.72 -4.72
N CYS A 232 3.76 2.49 -3.41
CA CYS A 232 4.43 3.38 -2.47
C CYS A 232 5.90 3.58 -2.88
N PHE A 233 6.32 4.85 -2.99
CA PHE A 233 7.67 5.33 -3.38
C PHE A 233 8.08 5.16 -4.85
N VAL A 234 7.41 4.31 -5.63
CA VAL A 234 7.67 4.17 -7.08
C VAL A 234 6.85 5.18 -7.92
N GLY A 235 5.76 5.68 -7.34
CA GLY A 235 4.92 6.73 -7.93
C GLY A 235 3.85 6.20 -8.88
N GLU A 236 3.14 7.12 -9.53
CA GLU A 236 2.11 6.80 -10.50
C GLU A 236 2.75 6.54 -11.87
N ARG A 237 2.91 5.27 -12.22
CA ARG A 237 3.32 4.90 -13.58
C ARG A 237 2.08 4.72 -14.44
N GLY A 238 1.94 5.55 -15.47
CA GLY A 238 0.82 5.49 -16.42
C GLY A 238 0.61 4.11 -17.06
N LYS A 239 1.65 3.27 -17.08
CA LYS A 239 1.58 1.84 -17.42
C LYS A 239 2.45 1.02 -16.46
N PHE A 240 1.87 0.58 -15.35
CA PHE A 240 2.52 -0.36 -14.41
C PHE A 240 3.11 -1.61 -15.09
N HIS A 241 2.54 -2.04 -16.22
CA HIS A 241 3.11 -3.11 -17.04
C HIS A 241 4.49 -2.81 -17.59
N ASP A 242 4.71 -1.60 -18.09
CA ASP A 242 5.99 -1.23 -18.72
C ASP A 242 7.09 -1.18 -17.66
N PHE A 243 6.75 -0.74 -16.45
CA PHE A 243 7.65 -0.78 -15.29
C PHE A 243 8.07 -2.21 -14.93
N LEU A 244 7.13 -3.16 -14.81
CA LEU A 244 7.48 -4.55 -14.49
C LEU A 244 8.25 -5.27 -15.61
N ASN A 245 8.05 -4.90 -16.88
CA ASN A 245 8.82 -5.45 -18.01
C ASN A 245 10.33 -5.20 -17.89
N ALA A 246 10.74 -4.17 -17.17
CA ALA A 246 12.16 -3.86 -16.92
C ALA A 246 12.83 -4.89 -15.99
N TYR A 247 12.03 -5.61 -15.17
CA TYR A 247 12.53 -6.52 -14.14
C TYR A 247 12.13 -7.98 -14.39
N ILE A 248 10.96 -8.22 -14.98
CA ILE A 248 10.43 -9.55 -15.26
C ILE A 248 10.36 -9.73 -16.77
N GLN A 249 11.08 -10.74 -17.28
CA GLN A 249 11.06 -11.05 -18.71
C GLN A 249 9.63 -11.45 -19.15
N PRO A 250 9.03 -10.75 -20.13
CA PRO A 250 7.73 -11.14 -20.68
C PRO A 250 7.79 -12.55 -21.27
N LYS A 251 6.79 -13.37 -20.95
CA LYS A 251 6.64 -14.73 -21.46
C LYS A 251 5.21 -14.95 -21.93
N ASP A 252 5.05 -14.98 -23.24
CA ASP A 252 3.74 -15.13 -23.86
C ASP A 252 3.10 -16.49 -23.50
N GLY A 253 1.80 -16.44 -23.23
CA GLY A 253 1.01 -17.61 -22.86
C GLY A 253 -0.42 -17.52 -23.37
N PRO A 254 -1.13 -18.66 -23.51
CA PRO A 254 -2.50 -18.66 -23.97
C PRO A 254 -3.47 -18.10 -22.92
N VAL A 255 -4.51 -17.42 -23.39
CA VAL A 255 -5.71 -17.15 -22.61
C VAL A 255 -6.78 -18.14 -23.05
N VAL A 256 -7.32 -18.94 -22.12
CA VAL A 256 -8.24 -20.03 -22.39
C VAL A 256 -9.58 -19.77 -21.70
N ASP A 257 -10.66 -19.89 -22.45
CA ASP A 257 -12.02 -19.91 -21.90
C ASP A 257 -12.30 -21.26 -21.25
N MET A 258 -12.62 -21.25 -19.95
CA MET A 258 -12.86 -22.47 -19.17
C MET A 258 -14.10 -23.24 -19.62
N GLU A 259 -15.12 -22.55 -20.12
CA GLU A 259 -16.38 -23.18 -20.52
C GLU A 259 -16.23 -23.95 -21.84
N THR A 260 -15.49 -23.36 -22.79
CA THR A 260 -15.33 -23.94 -24.13
C THR A 260 -14.02 -24.69 -24.32
N GLY A 261 -13.05 -24.52 -23.41
CA GLY A 261 -11.68 -25.02 -23.55
C GLY A 261 -10.89 -24.36 -24.68
N ARG A 262 -11.46 -23.35 -25.36
CA ARG A 262 -10.84 -22.72 -26.53
C ARG A 262 -9.83 -21.67 -26.09
N ARG A 263 -8.71 -21.61 -26.81
CA ARG A 263 -7.82 -20.46 -26.76
C ARG A 263 -8.51 -19.27 -27.42
N VAL A 264 -8.57 -18.17 -26.67
CA VAL A 264 -9.28 -16.96 -27.07
C VAL A 264 -8.38 -15.72 -27.13
N GLY A 265 -7.12 -15.87 -26.74
CA GLY A 265 -6.14 -14.79 -26.83
C GLY A 265 -4.76 -15.22 -26.36
N THR A 266 -3.93 -14.21 -26.09
CA THR A 266 -2.60 -14.33 -25.48
C THR A 266 -2.41 -13.25 -24.43
N HIS A 267 -1.61 -13.56 -23.41
CA HIS A 267 -1.05 -12.59 -22.47
C HIS A 267 0.46 -12.55 -22.61
N THR A 268 1.11 -11.49 -22.11
CA THR A 268 2.58 -11.32 -22.16
C THR A 268 3.29 -11.75 -20.87
N GLY A 269 2.52 -12.23 -19.88
CA GLY A 269 3.04 -12.85 -18.66
C GLY A 269 1.94 -13.01 -17.61
N LEU A 270 2.05 -13.98 -16.71
CA LEU A 270 1.00 -14.23 -15.70
C LEU A 270 0.79 -13.07 -14.72
N TRP A 271 1.84 -12.28 -14.48
CA TRP A 271 1.78 -11.09 -13.65
C TRP A 271 0.96 -9.95 -14.28
N THR A 272 0.66 -10.02 -15.58
CA THR A 272 -0.09 -8.97 -16.29
C THR A 272 -1.60 -8.98 -16.00
N LEU A 273 -2.09 -10.04 -15.40
CA LEU A 273 -3.51 -10.20 -15.08
C LEU A 273 -3.67 -10.70 -13.66
N THR A 274 -4.60 -10.11 -12.91
CA THR A 274 -4.99 -10.55 -11.58
C THR A 274 -6.30 -11.32 -11.63
N GLU A 275 -6.48 -12.32 -10.76
CA GLU A 275 -7.75 -13.05 -10.65
C GLU A 275 -8.90 -12.09 -10.31
N GLY A 276 -10.03 -12.26 -10.99
CA GLY A 276 -11.17 -11.33 -10.97
C GLY A 276 -11.02 -10.11 -11.88
N GLN A 277 -9.86 -9.89 -12.52
CA GLN A 277 -9.70 -8.81 -13.49
C GLN A 277 -10.41 -9.15 -14.81
N LYS A 278 -10.97 -8.13 -15.47
CA LYS A 278 -11.46 -8.25 -16.85
C LYS A 278 -10.29 -8.10 -17.84
N PRO A 279 -9.87 -9.16 -18.56
CA PRO A 279 -8.84 -9.04 -19.58
C PRO A 279 -9.35 -8.26 -20.80
N ARG A 280 -8.46 -7.53 -21.47
CA ARG A 280 -8.78 -6.75 -22.68
C ARG A 280 -8.77 -7.64 -23.93
N LEU A 281 -9.77 -8.52 -24.05
CA LEU A 281 -9.93 -9.42 -25.21
C LEU A 281 -10.92 -8.83 -26.22
N ARG A 282 -10.60 -8.93 -27.51
CA ARG A 282 -11.48 -8.48 -28.61
C ARG A 282 -12.39 -9.62 -29.05
N GLY A 283 -13.60 -9.30 -29.52
CA GLY A 283 -14.50 -10.28 -30.14
C GLY A 283 -15.23 -11.22 -29.18
N MET A 284 -15.25 -10.91 -27.88
CA MET A 284 -16.01 -11.66 -26.90
C MET A 284 -17.48 -11.27 -26.90
N PRO A 285 -18.42 -12.23 -26.89
CA PRO A 285 -19.85 -11.92 -26.84
C PRO A 285 -20.26 -11.31 -25.48
N GLU A 286 -19.54 -11.63 -24.41
CA GLU A 286 -19.84 -11.20 -23.05
C GLU A 286 -18.58 -10.75 -22.29
N LYS A 287 -18.78 -10.16 -21.10
CA LYS A 287 -17.68 -9.77 -20.22
C LYS A 287 -17.07 -11.03 -19.58
N MET A 288 -15.81 -11.27 -19.89
CA MET A 288 -15.00 -12.33 -19.28
C MET A 288 -14.16 -11.81 -18.13
N TYR A 289 -13.82 -12.69 -17.19
CA TYR A 289 -13.01 -12.40 -16.01
C TYR A 289 -11.98 -13.51 -15.80
N VAL A 290 -10.80 -13.15 -15.34
CA VAL A 290 -9.76 -14.13 -14.98
C VAL A 290 -10.22 -14.95 -13.78
N THR A 291 -10.25 -16.27 -13.91
CA THR A 291 -10.61 -17.19 -12.83
C THR A 291 -9.39 -17.61 -12.04
N HIS A 292 -8.39 -18.16 -12.73
CA HIS A 292 -7.14 -18.61 -12.15
C HIS A 292 -6.02 -18.58 -13.18
N LYS A 293 -4.80 -18.75 -12.70
CA LYS A 293 -3.59 -18.79 -13.51
C LYS A 293 -2.84 -20.10 -13.24
N ASP A 294 -2.30 -20.70 -14.29
CA ASP A 294 -1.49 -21.91 -14.18
C ASP A 294 -0.02 -21.60 -14.56
N PRO A 295 0.86 -21.44 -13.57
CA PRO A 295 2.29 -21.24 -13.79
C PRO A 295 2.99 -22.38 -14.54
N LYS A 296 2.50 -23.62 -14.44
CA LYS A 296 3.14 -24.78 -15.08
C LYS A 296 2.97 -24.74 -16.59
N THR A 297 1.77 -24.39 -17.06
CA THR A 297 1.45 -24.28 -18.48
C THR A 297 1.58 -22.86 -19.03
N ASN A 298 1.87 -21.87 -18.18
CA ASN A 298 1.84 -20.45 -18.52
C ASN A 298 0.49 -20.02 -19.12
N THR A 299 -0.62 -20.49 -18.53
CA THR A 299 -1.98 -20.27 -19.05
C THR A 299 -2.78 -19.37 -18.11
N VAL A 300 -3.53 -18.43 -18.69
CA VAL A 300 -4.57 -17.66 -17.98
C VAL A 300 -5.93 -18.22 -18.36
N TYR A 301 -6.70 -18.61 -17.35
CA TYR A 301 -8.07 -19.08 -17.55
C TYR A 301 -9.08 -17.97 -17.28
N ILE A 302 -10.13 -17.93 -18.09
CA ILE A 302 -11.20 -16.95 -17.98
C ILE A 302 -12.57 -17.62 -18.00
N ALA A 303 -13.57 -16.96 -17.41
CA ALA A 303 -14.96 -17.36 -17.49
C ALA A 303 -15.89 -16.14 -17.51
N ARG A 304 -17.18 -16.36 -17.80
CA ARG A 304 -18.20 -15.32 -17.74
C ARG A 304 -18.45 -14.88 -16.29
N GLY A 305 -19.03 -13.70 -16.11
CA GLY A 305 -19.49 -13.24 -14.80
C GLY A 305 -20.48 -14.24 -14.17
N GLY A 306 -20.34 -14.49 -12.87
CA GLY A 306 -21.19 -15.44 -12.13
C GLY A 306 -20.73 -16.91 -12.21
N HIS A 307 -19.70 -17.22 -12.99
CA HIS A 307 -19.15 -18.57 -13.06
C HIS A 307 -18.60 -19.02 -11.69
N PRO A 308 -18.89 -20.25 -11.20
CA PRO A 308 -18.46 -20.72 -9.88
C PRO A 308 -16.95 -20.67 -9.65
N ALA A 309 -16.14 -20.87 -10.69
CA ALA A 309 -14.67 -20.76 -10.60
C ALA A 309 -14.15 -19.33 -10.30
N LEU A 310 -15.00 -18.30 -10.36
CA LEU A 310 -14.65 -16.96 -9.88
C LEU A 310 -14.87 -16.79 -8.39
N LEU A 311 -15.70 -17.65 -7.79
CA LEU A 311 -16.20 -17.52 -6.43
C LEU A 311 -15.34 -18.34 -5.46
N ARG A 312 -14.99 -17.72 -4.34
CA ARG A 312 -14.29 -18.36 -3.24
C ARG A 312 -14.82 -17.82 -1.93
N ASP A 313 -15.26 -18.72 -1.06
CA ASP A 313 -15.70 -18.40 0.30
C ASP A 313 -14.67 -18.85 1.34
N THR A 314 -13.82 -19.84 1.03
CA THR A 314 -12.95 -20.47 2.03
C THR A 314 -11.50 -20.53 1.59
N PHE A 315 -10.58 -20.20 2.49
CA PHE A 315 -9.14 -20.34 2.27
C PHE A 315 -8.36 -20.36 3.58
N ARG A 316 -7.13 -20.89 3.50
CA ARG A 316 -6.20 -20.98 4.63
C ARG A 316 -5.02 -20.03 4.39
N PRO A 317 -5.07 -18.80 4.92
CA PRO A 317 -3.98 -17.84 4.73
C PRO A 317 -2.62 -18.44 5.09
N THR A 318 -1.59 -18.12 4.30
CA THR A 318 -0.20 -18.36 4.71
C THR A 318 0.31 -17.17 5.51
N ASP A 319 1.32 -17.42 6.35
CA ASP A 319 2.03 -16.38 7.09
C ASP A 319 1.09 -15.47 7.90
N TRP A 320 0.09 -16.07 8.54
CA TRP A 320 -0.85 -15.32 9.36
C TRP A 320 -0.12 -14.74 10.57
N GLU A 321 -0.21 -13.42 10.72
CA GLU A 321 0.30 -12.68 11.85
C GLU A 321 -0.88 -12.04 12.60
N TRP A 322 -1.00 -12.36 13.88
CA TRP A 322 -1.85 -11.62 14.80
C TRP A 322 -1.22 -10.26 15.11
N LEU A 323 -2.06 -9.27 15.42
CA LEU A 323 -1.57 -7.97 15.90
C LEU A 323 -0.65 -8.13 17.12
N TRP A 324 -1.01 -9.06 18.00
CA TRP A 324 -0.24 -9.51 19.16
C TRP A 324 0.29 -10.92 18.90
N LYS A 325 1.54 -11.03 18.43
CA LYS A 325 2.10 -12.29 17.90
C LYS A 325 2.09 -13.44 18.91
N ASP A 326 2.34 -13.14 20.17
CA ASP A 326 2.43 -14.06 21.30
C ASP A 326 1.09 -14.30 22.00
N THR A 327 0.04 -13.58 21.63
CA THR A 327 -1.28 -13.66 22.27
C THR A 327 -2.36 -13.62 21.19
N PRO A 328 -2.63 -14.76 20.52
CA PRO A 328 -3.87 -14.88 19.76
C PRO A 328 -5.07 -14.56 20.66
N PRO A 329 -6.21 -14.13 20.10
CA PRO A 329 -7.37 -13.76 20.88
C PRO A 329 -7.73 -14.82 21.94
N GLU A 330 -8.03 -14.37 23.16
CA GLU A 330 -8.26 -15.26 24.30
C GLU A 330 -9.37 -16.28 23.98
N GLY A 331 -9.06 -17.57 24.19
CA GLY A 331 -9.97 -18.66 23.85
C GLY A 331 -9.96 -19.06 22.37
N PHE A 332 -9.08 -18.48 21.53
CA PHE A 332 -8.80 -19.02 20.19
C PHE A 332 -7.95 -20.29 20.27
N VAL A 333 -8.58 -21.35 20.78
CA VAL A 333 -8.01 -22.69 20.86
C VAL A 333 -8.52 -23.56 19.71
N HIS A 334 -7.98 -24.75 19.58
CA HIS A 334 -8.42 -25.70 18.56
C HIS A 334 -9.95 -25.84 18.50
N GLY A 335 -10.52 -25.77 17.30
CA GLY A 335 -11.96 -25.90 17.06
C GLY A 335 -12.79 -24.65 17.39
N THR A 336 -12.15 -23.53 17.73
CA THR A 336 -12.86 -22.27 17.99
C THR A 336 -12.94 -21.38 16.76
N GLU A 337 -13.92 -20.48 16.80
CA GLU A 337 -14.28 -19.58 15.71
C GLU A 337 -14.39 -18.15 16.24
N ILE A 338 -13.85 -17.19 15.48
CA ILE A 338 -14.00 -15.76 15.73
C ILE A 338 -14.79 -15.16 14.59
N ARG A 339 -15.87 -14.43 14.92
CA ARG A 339 -16.65 -13.66 13.94
C ARG A 339 -16.07 -12.26 13.81
N GLY A 340 -16.05 -11.77 12.58
CA GLY A 340 -15.59 -10.43 12.28
C GLY A 340 -15.86 -10.06 10.84
N THR A 341 -15.01 -9.18 10.32
CA THR A 341 -15.06 -8.74 8.93
C THR A 341 -13.67 -8.88 8.33
N ALA A 342 -13.59 -9.32 7.08
CA ALA A 342 -12.36 -9.46 6.34
C ALA A 342 -12.30 -8.50 5.16
N LYS A 343 -11.10 -8.05 4.83
CA LYS A 343 -10.81 -7.31 3.61
C LYS A 343 -9.74 -8.06 2.84
N ILE A 344 -10.10 -8.47 1.63
CA ILE A 344 -9.26 -9.28 0.73
C ILE A 344 -8.62 -8.45 -0.39
N ARG A 345 -9.05 -7.19 -0.57
CA ARG A 345 -8.41 -6.18 -1.42
C ARG A 345 -8.76 -4.77 -0.96
N HIS A 346 -7.83 -3.82 -1.13
CA HIS A 346 -7.95 -2.45 -0.60
C HIS A 346 -9.24 -1.69 -1.02
N ARG A 347 -9.76 -1.93 -2.23
CA ARG A 347 -10.95 -1.26 -2.77
C ARG A 347 -12.24 -2.09 -2.70
N MET A 348 -12.23 -3.21 -2.00
CA MET A 348 -13.46 -3.94 -1.70
C MET A 348 -14.09 -3.40 -0.42
N PRO A 349 -15.43 -3.42 -0.33
CA PRO A 349 -16.10 -3.46 0.95
C PRO A 349 -15.58 -4.64 1.77
N GLU A 350 -15.52 -4.44 3.08
CA GLU A 350 -15.25 -5.54 3.99
C GLU A 350 -16.43 -6.52 3.94
N VAL A 351 -16.14 -7.80 4.13
CA VAL A 351 -17.13 -8.87 4.08
C VAL A 351 -17.21 -9.56 5.44
N PRO A 352 -18.41 -9.86 5.94
CA PRO A 352 -18.56 -10.71 7.11
C PRO A 352 -17.86 -12.05 6.93
N CYS A 353 -17.14 -12.50 7.97
CA CYS A 353 -16.42 -13.75 7.93
C CYS A 353 -16.27 -14.40 9.30
N THR A 354 -15.95 -15.69 9.27
CA THR A 354 -15.46 -16.47 10.41
C THR A 354 -14.00 -16.82 10.20
N LEU A 355 -13.19 -16.64 11.24
CA LEU A 355 -11.86 -17.22 11.34
C LEU A 355 -11.92 -18.46 12.23
N ARG A 356 -11.58 -19.62 11.69
CA ARG A 356 -11.63 -20.91 12.38
C ARG A 356 -10.23 -21.45 12.63
N SER A 357 -9.93 -21.86 13.85
CA SER A 357 -8.72 -22.61 14.17
C SER A 357 -8.83 -24.03 13.61
N ILE A 358 -7.78 -24.53 12.95
CA ILE A 358 -7.75 -25.88 12.36
C ILE A 358 -6.62 -26.73 12.95
N ASP A 359 -6.71 -28.04 12.74
CA ASP A 359 -5.67 -29.00 13.15
C ASP A 359 -4.28 -28.62 12.62
N GLY A 360 -3.25 -28.82 13.44
CA GLY A 360 -1.86 -28.55 13.06
C GLY A 360 -1.40 -27.10 13.21
N GLY A 361 -2.17 -26.24 13.90
CA GLY A 361 -1.75 -24.88 14.26
C GLY A 361 -2.02 -23.81 13.18
N GLY A 362 -2.79 -24.15 12.15
CA GLY A 362 -3.24 -23.21 11.13
C GLY A 362 -4.58 -22.55 11.45
N LEU A 363 -5.03 -21.69 10.54
CA LEU A 363 -6.38 -21.13 10.56
C LEU A 363 -6.98 -21.08 9.16
N GLU A 364 -8.31 -20.98 9.13
CA GLU A 364 -9.12 -20.93 7.93
C GLU A 364 -10.05 -19.71 8.00
N VAL A 365 -10.08 -18.94 6.92
CA VAL A 365 -11.01 -17.84 6.74
C VAL A 365 -12.19 -18.35 5.92
N ILE A 366 -13.40 -18.14 6.44
CA ILE A 366 -14.68 -18.53 5.84
C ILE A 366 -15.50 -17.25 5.68
N LEU A 367 -15.67 -16.81 4.45
CA LEU A 367 -16.51 -15.67 4.09
C LEU A 367 -17.97 -16.12 4.10
N ASP A 368 -18.87 -15.27 4.62
CA ASP A 368 -20.30 -15.61 4.69
C ASP A 368 -20.92 -15.78 3.30
N GLU A 369 -20.44 -14.96 2.36
CA GLU A 369 -20.81 -15.01 0.94
C GLU A 369 -19.55 -15.18 0.10
N ALA A 370 -19.60 -16.08 -0.87
CA ALA A 370 -18.48 -16.33 -1.77
C ALA A 370 -18.13 -15.07 -2.57
N GLN A 371 -16.84 -14.70 -2.57
CA GLN A 371 -16.36 -13.47 -3.18
C GLN A 371 -15.65 -13.76 -4.50
N THR A 372 -15.68 -12.77 -5.42
CA THR A 372 -14.89 -12.81 -6.65
C THR A 372 -13.55 -12.10 -6.50
N GLY A 373 -12.51 -12.59 -7.16
CA GLY A 373 -11.20 -11.93 -7.13
C GLY A 373 -10.48 -12.06 -5.78
N VAL A 374 -10.64 -13.20 -5.12
CA VAL A 374 -9.85 -13.63 -3.95
C VAL A 374 -8.46 -14.08 -4.43
N ALA A 375 -7.67 -13.10 -4.89
CA ALA A 375 -6.46 -13.36 -5.67
C ALA A 375 -5.29 -13.84 -4.79
N PRO A 376 -4.60 -14.94 -5.16
CA PRO A 376 -3.40 -15.41 -4.48
C PRO A 376 -2.30 -14.35 -4.43
N GLY A 377 -1.60 -14.28 -3.29
CA GLY A 377 -0.57 -13.29 -3.00
C GLY A 377 -1.09 -11.96 -2.41
N GLN A 378 -2.38 -11.68 -2.50
CA GLN A 378 -2.96 -10.50 -1.82
C GLN A 378 -3.04 -10.74 -0.31
N ALA A 379 -2.99 -9.65 0.45
CA ALA A 379 -3.22 -9.69 1.88
C ALA A 379 -4.71 -9.83 2.19
N VAL A 380 -5.05 -10.73 3.12
CA VAL A 380 -6.32 -10.76 3.82
C VAL A 380 -6.11 -10.24 5.24
N SER A 381 -6.85 -9.21 5.62
CA SER A 381 -6.84 -8.66 6.98
C SER A 381 -8.22 -8.82 7.61
N MET A 382 -8.26 -9.03 8.92
CA MET A 382 -9.52 -9.21 9.66
C MET A 382 -9.62 -8.21 10.81
N TRP A 383 -10.84 -7.73 11.04
CA TRP A 383 -11.20 -6.90 12.18
C TRP A 383 -12.31 -7.57 12.98
N ASP A 384 -12.33 -7.28 14.27
CA ASP A 384 -13.42 -7.65 15.17
C ASP A 384 -14.68 -6.77 14.97
N SER A 385 -15.69 -7.00 15.80
CA SER A 385 -16.94 -6.22 15.79
C SER A 385 -16.77 -4.77 16.27
N MET A 386 -15.67 -4.42 16.93
CA MET A 386 -15.36 -3.06 17.39
C MET A 386 -14.50 -2.28 16.39
N GLY A 387 -14.01 -2.94 15.34
CA GLY A 387 -13.14 -2.38 14.33
C GLY A 387 -11.67 -2.32 14.72
N ALA A 388 -11.23 -3.18 15.65
CA ALA A 388 -9.83 -3.45 15.90
C ALA A 388 -9.31 -4.54 14.95
N VAL A 389 -8.12 -4.33 14.39
CA VAL A 389 -7.43 -5.34 13.59
C VAL A 389 -7.07 -6.53 14.49
N LEU A 390 -7.49 -7.72 14.08
CA LEU A 390 -7.12 -8.98 14.72
C LEU A 390 -5.79 -9.49 14.17
N GLY A 391 -5.66 -9.51 12.85
CA GLY A 391 -4.49 -10.05 12.18
C GLY A 391 -4.63 -10.02 10.68
N SER A 392 -3.60 -10.52 10.01
CA SER A 392 -3.48 -10.50 8.56
C SER A 392 -2.62 -11.66 8.07
N GLY A 393 -2.88 -12.14 6.86
CA GLY A 393 -2.06 -13.14 6.19
C GLY A 393 -2.12 -13.01 4.68
N THR A 394 -1.51 -13.96 3.97
CA THR A 394 -1.48 -13.98 2.51
C THR A 394 -2.48 -15.00 1.98
N ILE A 395 -3.30 -14.60 1.01
CA ILE A 395 -4.25 -15.49 0.35
C ILE A 395 -3.45 -16.53 -0.47
N PRO A 396 -3.63 -17.85 -0.21
CA PRO A 396 -2.91 -18.87 -0.96
C PRO A 396 -3.55 -19.11 -2.34
N PRO A 397 -2.82 -19.75 -3.25
CA PRO A 397 -3.42 -20.40 -4.42
C PRO A 397 -4.60 -21.31 -4.02
N PRO A 398 -5.62 -21.47 -4.87
CA PRO A 398 -6.70 -22.41 -4.62
C PRO A 398 -6.17 -23.85 -4.58
N THR A 399 -6.61 -24.64 -3.59
CA THR A 399 -6.22 -26.05 -3.42
C THR A 399 -6.88 -26.98 -4.43
N HIS A 400 -8.06 -26.61 -4.94
CA HIS A 400 -8.76 -27.29 -6.02
C HIS A 400 -9.08 -26.29 -7.12
N VAL A 401 -8.37 -26.41 -8.24
CA VAL A 401 -8.76 -25.76 -9.49
C VAL A 401 -9.77 -26.68 -10.15
N VAL A 402 -11.00 -26.21 -10.39
CA VAL A 402 -11.97 -26.94 -11.21
C VAL A 402 -11.34 -27.10 -12.60
N ALA A 403 -10.90 -28.31 -12.92
CA ALA A 403 -10.34 -28.61 -14.22
C ALA A 403 -11.40 -28.28 -15.29
N PRO A 404 -11.01 -27.66 -16.42
CA PRO A 404 -11.95 -27.49 -17.53
C PRO A 404 -12.51 -28.85 -17.93
N ALA A 405 -13.80 -28.91 -18.27
CA ALA A 405 -14.38 -30.08 -18.91
C ALA A 405 -13.73 -30.23 -20.29
N LEU A 406 -12.62 -30.96 -20.34
CA LEU A 406 -11.83 -31.16 -21.54
C LEU A 406 -12.55 -32.16 -22.46
N ASP A 407 -13.32 -31.65 -23.42
CA ASP A 407 -13.58 -32.39 -24.66
C ASP A 407 -12.64 -31.84 -25.74
N VAL A 408 -11.37 -32.29 -25.71
CA VAL A 408 -10.35 -31.88 -26.67
C VAL A 408 -10.63 -32.58 -28.01
N ARG A 409 -11.59 -32.07 -28.76
CA ARG A 409 -11.56 -32.22 -30.22
C ARG A 409 -10.71 -31.08 -30.76
N VAL A 410 -9.48 -31.42 -31.15
CA VAL A 410 -8.61 -30.54 -31.93
C VAL A 410 -9.35 -30.19 -33.23
N VAL A 411 -10.05 -29.05 -33.25
CA VAL A 411 -10.56 -28.49 -34.49
C VAL A 411 -9.35 -27.93 -35.22
N LYS A 412 -8.81 -28.69 -36.19
CA LYS A 412 -7.82 -28.17 -37.12
C LYS A 412 -8.40 -26.90 -37.77
N PRO A 413 -7.64 -25.79 -37.85
CA PRO A 413 -8.10 -24.61 -38.55
C PRO A 413 -8.41 -24.99 -40.01
N PRO A 414 -9.47 -24.43 -40.62
CA PRO A 414 -9.76 -24.71 -42.01
C PRO A 414 -8.58 -24.25 -42.86
N TYR A 415 -7.90 -25.21 -43.46
CA TYR A 415 -6.85 -24.99 -44.44
C TYR A 415 -7.50 -24.32 -45.66
N ARG A 416 -7.47 -22.98 -45.74
CA ARG A 416 -7.77 -22.28 -46.98
C ARG A 416 -6.61 -22.52 -47.94
N SER A 417 -6.82 -23.45 -48.88
CA SER A 417 -5.86 -23.70 -49.94
C SER A 417 -5.71 -22.44 -50.81
N ARG A 418 -4.49 -22.18 -51.27
CA ARG A 418 -4.10 -21.03 -52.10
C ARG A 418 -4.68 -21.05 -53.53
N ARG A 419 -5.73 -21.83 -53.81
CA ARG A 419 -6.30 -22.02 -55.17
C ARG A 419 -7.60 -21.25 -55.45
N ASP A 420 -8.17 -20.53 -54.48
CA ASP A 420 -9.43 -19.79 -54.70
C ASP A 420 -9.25 -18.33 -55.15
N TYR A 421 -8.03 -17.90 -55.52
CA TYR A 421 -7.77 -16.53 -55.98
C TYR A 421 -7.70 -16.36 -57.51
N GLN A 422 -8.00 -17.40 -58.30
CA GLN A 422 -8.01 -17.32 -59.77
C GLN A 422 -9.30 -17.90 -60.35
N ARG A 423 -10.40 -17.16 -60.24
CA ARG A 423 -11.47 -17.10 -61.26
C ARG A 423 -12.56 -16.15 -60.78
N LYS A 424 -12.55 -14.94 -61.34
CA LYS A 424 -13.72 -14.12 -61.73
C LYS A 424 -13.22 -12.74 -62.18
N SER A 425 -12.62 -12.70 -63.36
CA SER A 425 -12.58 -11.50 -64.19
C SER A 425 -13.80 -11.53 -65.11
N GLY A 426 -14.70 -10.56 -64.92
CA GLY A 426 -15.84 -10.26 -65.79
C GLY A 426 -16.08 -8.74 -65.75
N PRO A 427 -16.54 -8.12 -66.83
CA PRO A 427 -16.17 -6.75 -67.18
C PRO A 427 -16.92 -5.67 -66.38
N LYS A 428 -16.25 -4.54 -66.17
CA LYS A 428 -16.81 -3.32 -65.56
C LYS A 428 -17.77 -2.64 -66.54
N PRO A 429 -18.92 -2.11 -66.09
CA PRO A 429 -19.73 -1.22 -66.90
C PRO A 429 -19.16 0.21 -66.88
N VAL A 430 -19.14 0.81 -68.07
CA VAL A 430 -18.84 2.21 -68.37
C VAL A 430 -20.15 2.98 -68.43
N LEU A 431 -20.26 4.13 -67.76
CA LEU A 431 -21.28 5.17 -67.99
C LEU A 431 -20.71 6.56 -67.64
N PRO A 432 -21.27 7.67 -68.19
CA PRO A 432 -20.51 8.55 -69.08
C PRO A 432 -20.15 9.91 -68.49
N VAL A 433 -19.30 10.63 -69.23
CA VAL A 433 -18.88 12.02 -69.03
C VAL A 433 -19.71 12.94 -69.93
N SER A 434 -20.20 14.05 -69.36
CA SER A 434 -20.52 15.32 -70.02
C SER A 434 -20.12 16.41 -69.02
N GLY A 435 -19.11 17.27 -69.25
CA GLY A 435 -19.12 18.42 -70.17
C GLY A 435 -20.15 19.44 -69.64
N GLU A 436 -19.83 20.59 -69.05
CA GLU A 436 -19.03 21.72 -69.57
C GLU A 436 -18.91 22.87 -68.53
N HIS A 437 -17.84 23.69 -68.68
CA HIS A 437 -17.66 25.13 -68.31
C HIS A 437 -17.90 25.62 -66.86
N ALA A 438 -17.35 26.73 -66.33
CA ALA A 438 -16.12 27.53 -66.39
C ALA A 438 -16.29 28.62 -65.28
N GLU A 439 -15.20 29.29 -64.87
CA GLU A 439 -15.15 30.46 -63.93
C GLU A 439 -15.34 30.09 -62.44
N GLY A 440 -14.47 30.44 -61.47
CA GLY A 440 -13.71 31.67 -61.24
C GLY A 440 -14.34 32.39 -60.04
N TYR A 441 -13.71 32.42 -58.86
CA TYR A 441 -13.67 33.55 -57.89
C TYR A 441 -13.09 33.15 -56.51
N ASP A 442 -12.17 33.99 -56.05
CA ASP A 442 -11.51 34.09 -54.75
C ASP A 442 -12.47 34.68 -53.68
N ALA A 443 -12.46 34.16 -52.44
CA ALA A 443 -12.77 34.96 -51.24
C ALA A 443 -12.47 34.24 -49.91
N ARG A 444 -11.67 34.93 -49.09
CA ARG A 444 -11.38 34.72 -47.66
C ARG A 444 -12.62 34.91 -46.76
N ARG A 445 -12.65 34.24 -45.59
CA ARG A 445 -13.09 34.73 -44.24
C ARG A 445 -13.16 33.56 -43.25
N SER A 446 -12.22 33.44 -42.29
CA SER A 446 -12.17 34.04 -40.93
C SER A 446 -13.20 33.47 -39.93
N LYS A 447 -12.65 32.77 -38.91
CA LYS A 447 -13.29 32.24 -37.70
C LYS A 447 -13.82 33.35 -36.76
N PRO A 448 -14.87 33.11 -35.94
CA PRO A 448 -15.20 33.98 -34.82
C PRO A 448 -14.56 33.51 -33.49
N LYS A 449 -14.02 34.48 -32.74
CA LYS A 449 -13.67 34.40 -31.31
C LYS A 449 -14.86 34.90 -30.49
N GLN A 450 -15.16 34.27 -29.36
CA GLN A 450 -16.07 34.80 -28.33
C GLN A 450 -15.27 35.34 -27.13
N THR A 451 -15.68 36.50 -26.64
CA THR A 451 -15.17 37.28 -25.50
C THR A 451 -15.97 37.01 -24.22
N PRO A 452 -15.38 37.23 -23.01
CA PRO A 452 -16.06 37.06 -21.72
C PRO A 452 -16.72 38.35 -21.21
N PHE A 453 -17.76 38.21 -20.38
CA PHE A 453 -18.52 39.28 -19.72
C PHE A 453 -18.15 39.40 -18.23
N PHE A 454 -17.95 40.63 -17.75
CA PHE A 454 -17.94 41.05 -16.33
C PHE A 454 -19.35 41.52 -15.90
N PRO A 455 -19.59 41.68 -14.59
CA PRO A 455 -20.02 43.02 -14.14
C PRO A 455 -19.36 43.52 -12.83
N GLN A 456 -19.19 44.84 -12.78
CA GLN A 456 -18.86 45.66 -11.60
C GLN A 456 -20.15 46.11 -10.88
N ASN A 457 -20.09 46.30 -9.55
CA ASN A 457 -20.40 47.58 -8.88
C ASN A 457 -20.43 47.46 -7.33
N LEU A 458 -19.60 48.28 -6.68
CA LEU A 458 -19.67 48.80 -5.29
C LEU A 458 -20.65 50.00 -5.24
N PRO A 459 -21.15 50.56 -4.09
CA PRO A 459 -20.37 51.24 -3.01
C PRO A 459 -21.09 51.33 -1.62
N PRO A 460 -20.78 52.27 -0.66
CA PRO A 460 -19.49 52.65 -0.03
C PRO A 460 -19.49 52.74 1.54
N SER A 461 -18.27 52.75 2.10
CA SER A 461 -17.70 53.48 3.27
C SER A 461 -18.44 53.70 4.61
N ALA A 462 -17.76 53.41 5.74
CA ALA A 462 -17.20 54.40 6.70
C ALA A 462 -16.79 53.77 8.05
N GLY A 463 -15.67 54.23 8.66
CA GLY A 463 -15.44 54.11 10.12
C GLY A 463 -14.00 53.85 10.58
N GLN A 464 -13.23 54.93 10.79
CA GLN A 464 -11.96 54.95 11.56
C GLN A 464 -12.19 54.70 13.07
N LYS A 465 -11.17 54.15 13.76
CA LYS A 465 -10.58 54.55 15.08
C LYS A 465 -9.71 53.39 15.62
N SER A 466 -8.37 53.52 15.61
CA SER A 466 -7.48 54.12 16.63
C SER A 466 -6.93 53.12 17.65
N LEU A 467 -5.59 53.04 17.71
CA LEU A 467 -4.74 52.41 18.74
C LEU A 467 -4.98 52.99 20.14
N PRO A 468 -4.40 52.37 21.19
CA PRO A 468 -3.15 52.95 21.71
C PRO A 468 -2.06 51.93 22.11
N HIS A 469 -0.81 52.43 22.09
CA HIS A 469 0.37 51.96 22.84
C HIS A 469 0.08 51.96 24.36
N THR A 470 0.76 51.21 25.24
CA THR A 470 2.16 51.23 25.76
C THR A 470 2.19 50.10 26.81
N GLU A 471 3.26 49.43 27.25
CA GLU A 471 4.47 49.98 27.88
C GLU A 471 5.42 48.80 28.25
N VAL A 472 6.69 49.15 28.41
CA VAL A 472 7.84 48.33 28.78
C VAL A 472 7.90 48.16 30.30
N SER A 473 8.30 46.98 30.80
CA SER A 473 8.98 46.89 32.10
C SER A 473 9.83 45.63 32.23
N SER A 474 11.11 45.88 32.46
CA SER A 474 12.20 45.00 32.83
C SER A 474 12.19 44.63 34.31
N SER A 475 12.56 43.39 34.67
CA SER A 475 13.40 43.12 35.85
C SER A 475 13.90 41.67 35.89
N LYS A 476 15.23 41.49 35.77
CA LYS A 476 15.97 40.45 36.52
C LYS A 476 16.11 40.91 37.97
N PRO A 477 16.40 40.01 38.94
CA PRO A 477 17.81 39.89 39.34
C PRO A 477 18.29 38.48 39.76
N ARG A 478 19.61 38.33 39.60
CA ARG A 478 20.62 37.67 40.46
C ARG A 478 20.70 36.14 40.62
N ALA A 479 21.85 35.68 40.12
CA ALA A 479 22.78 34.70 40.65
C ALA A 479 22.74 34.43 42.17
N GLY A 480 22.89 33.15 42.51
CA GLY A 480 23.41 32.64 43.78
C GLY A 480 24.29 31.43 43.51
N GLN A 481 25.58 31.56 43.79
CA GLN A 481 26.54 30.47 43.92
C GLN A 481 26.31 29.75 45.26
N SER A 482 26.46 28.42 45.30
CA SER A 482 27.08 27.74 46.45
C SER A 482 27.68 26.39 46.04
N ARG A 483 28.93 26.19 46.47
CA ARG A 483 29.77 25.00 46.36
C ARG A 483 29.40 23.92 47.40
N ALA A 484 29.97 22.73 47.14
CA ALA A 484 30.36 21.65 48.07
C ALA A 484 29.23 20.73 48.58
N SER A 485 29.40 19.42 48.81
CA SER A 485 30.59 18.57 48.95
C SER A 485 30.26 17.09 48.64
N ALA A 486 31.32 16.30 48.53
CA ALA A 486 31.38 14.87 48.24
C ALA A 486 30.76 13.91 49.27
N ALA A 487 30.41 12.71 48.79
CA ALA A 487 30.54 11.38 49.40
C ALA A 487 30.16 10.38 48.28
N ASP A 488 31.08 9.74 47.55
CA ASP A 488 31.96 8.63 47.95
C ASP A 488 31.24 7.51 48.71
N THR A 489 30.69 6.56 47.95
CA THR A 489 30.60 5.15 48.33
C THR A 489 30.82 4.30 47.08
N GLY A 490 32.02 3.75 46.96
CA GLY A 490 32.31 2.68 46.02
C GLY A 490 31.52 1.42 46.36
N LEU A 491 31.22 0.62 45.33
CA LEU A 491 31.12 -0.83 45.45
C LEU A 491 31.29 -1.44 44.05
N ASP A 492 32.38 -2.17 43.95
CA ASP A 492 32.98 -2.86 42.82
C ASP A 492 32.38 -4.28 42.73
N TRP A 493 31.80 -4.71 41.60
CA TRP A 493 31.49 -6.12 41.35
C TRP A 493 31.68 -6.49 39.87
N LYS A 494 32.55 -7.49 39.69
CA LYS A 494 33.04 -8.10 38.45
C LYS A 494 31.95 -8.77 37.59
N PRO A 495 32.12 -8.85 36.26
CA PRO A 495 31.26 -9.69 35.41
C PRO A 495 31.68 -11.17 35.49
N VAL A 496 30.69 -12.04 35.75
CA VAL A 496 30.80 -13.50 35.69
C VAL A 496 30.78 -13.94 34.23
N GLY A 497 31.86 -14.59 33.79
CA GLY A 497 31.91 -15.32 32.53
C GLY A 497 31.20 -16.67 32.64
N MET A 498 30.35 -16.96 31.67
CA MET A 498 29.86 -18.31 31.40
C MET A 498 30.14 -18.65 29.94
N SER A 499 31.03 -19.62 29.77
CA SER A 499 31.32 -20.35 28.53
C SER A 499 30.34 -21.50 28.37
N MET A 500 29.87 -21.75 27.14
CA MET A 500 29.32 -23.03 26.67
C MET A 500 29.41 -23.10 25.13
N PRO A 501 29.36 -24.30 24.51
CA PRO A 501 30.36 -24.74 23.53
C PRO A 501 29.98 -24.58 22.05
N SER A 502 31.00 -24.59 21.20
CA SER A 502 30.93 -24.58 19.74
C SER A 502 30.61 -25.98 19.17
N GLU A 503 29.51 -26.09 18.43
CA GLU A 503 29.29 -27.20 17.48
C GLU A 503 29.55 -26.72 16.04
N HIS A 504 30.51 -27.37 15.38
CA HIS A 504 30.82 -27.18 13.97
C HIS A 504 29.82 -27.91 13.08
N VAL A 505 29.02 -27.17 12.32
CA VAL A 505 28.25 -27.71 11.18
C VAL A 505 28.84 -27.17 9.87
N LYS A 506 29.36 -28.08 9.04
CA LYS A 506 29.87 -27.77 7.68
C LYS A 506 28.71 -27.43 6.74
N PRO A 507 28.81 -26.39 5.89
CA PRO A 507 27.80 -26.11 4.86
C PRO A 507 27.95 -27.02 3.62
N PRO A 508 26.85 -27.37 2.92
CA PRO A 508 26.88 -28.15 1.68
C PRO A 508 27.29 -27.30 0.45
N PRO A 509 27.65 -27.94 -0.69
CA PRO A 509 28.36 -27.27 -1.78
C PRO A 509 27.46 -26.35 -2.62
N ARG A 510 27.95 -25.15 -2.92
CA ARG A 510 27.31 -24.16 -3.81
C ARG A 510 27.32 -24.65 -5.26
N ARG A 511 26.13 -24.85 -5.85
CA ARG A 511 25.95 -24.87 -7.31
C ARG A 511 26.05 -23.44 -7.86
N ARG A 512 26.93 -23.24 -8.85
CA ARG A 512 27.16 -21.95 -9.52
C ARG A 512 25.94 -21.56 -10.36
N LEU A 513 25.32 -20.41 -10.05
CA LEU A 513 24.45 -19.68 -10.97
C LEU A 513 25.30 -18.58 -11.63
N SER A 514 25.67 -18.79 -12.88
CA SER A 514 26.41 -17.82 -13.69
C SER A 514 25.42 -16.83 -14.33
N GLY A 515 25.29 -15.63 -13.76
CA GLY A 515 24.49 -14.56 -14.35
C GLY A 515 24.51 -13.23 -13.60
N ILE A 516 24.76 -13.25 -12.29
CA ILE A 516 24.62 -12.04 -11.43
C ILE A 516 25.97 -11.32 -11.17
N ASN A 517 27.11 -12.02 -11.33
CA ASN A 517 28.45 -11.49 -10.98
C ASN A 517 29.03 -10.40 -11.91
N LYS A 518 28.32 -9.95 -12.96
CA LYS A 518 28.84 -8.89 -13.85
C LYS A 518 28.49 -7.48 -13.37
N LEU A 519 27.46 -7.29 -12.55
CA LEU A 519 27.07 -5.98 -12.01
C LEU A 519 27.80 -5.62 -10.70
N GLU A 520 28.05 -6.60 -9.81
CA GLU A 520 28.84 -6.36 -8.58
C GLU A 520 30.28 -5.90 -8.87
N ARG A 521 30.94 -6.47 -9.90
CA ARG A 521 32.35 -6.15 -10.22
C ARG A 521 32.57 -4.82 -10.96
N SER A 522 31.50 -4.13 -11.34
CA SER A 522 31.57 -2.79 -11.90
C SER A 522 31.56 -1.72 -10.81
N TYR A 523 30.99 -2.01 -9.64
CA TYR A 523 30.80 -1.04 -8.56
C TYR A 523 31.98 -0.96 -7.59
N GLU A 524 32.71 -2.07 -7.38
CA GLU A 524 33.92 -2.11 -6.55
C GLU A 524 35.15 -1.43 -7.19
N ARG A 525 35.03 -0.92 -8.43
CA ARG A 525 36.12 -0.23 -9.14
C ARG A 525 36.00 1.30 -9.18
N GLN A 526 35.01 1.87 -8.49
CA GLN A 526 34.82 3.32 -8.35
C GLN A 526 34.77 3.80 -6.88
N GLN A 527 35.21 2.99 -5.94
CA GLN A 527 35.74 3.44 -4.65
C GLN A 527 37.26 3.33 -4.69
#